data_AF-A0A4D4MR20-F1
#
_entry.id   AF-A0A4D4MR20-F1
#
_cell.length_a   1.000
_cell.length_b   1.000
_cell.length_c   1.000
_cell.angle_alpha   90.00
_cell.angle_beta   90.00
_cell.angle_gamma   90.00
#
_symmetry.space_group_name_H-M   'P 1'
#
loop_
_entity.id
_entity.type
_entity.pdbx_description
1 polymer ?
#
loop_
_entity_poly.entity_id
_entity_poly.type
_entity_poly.pdbx_seq_one_letter_code
_entity_poly.pdbx_strand_id
1 'polypeptide(L)'
;MVTPVRMAAGIAERLSAGHLQERMKVTGEDDIARLGEAFNKMAQNLQLKIQQLEDLSRMQRRFVSDVSHELRTPLTTVRMAADVIHEARVDFDPVTARSAELLADQLDRFESLLADLLEISRFDAGAAALEADAIDLREVVRRVVSGAEPLAERKGTHIRVVGDQQPVVAEADARRVERVLRNLVVNAVEHGEGKDVVVKLAAAGGAVAVAVRDYGVGLKPGEATRVFSRFWRADPARARTTGGTGLGLSIALEDARLHGGWLQAWGEPGGGSQFRLTLPRTADEPLRGSPIPLEPKDSRRNRGLNGAGLPLGGSGKLATVPVQPAGENAPPQMPPRAPMAPRLATATPTADPTALPGNGARVVPRPAGGARKQNDTPPASGGRSTQEPPESGSGQGEAFRGR
;
A
#
# COMPACT_ATOMS: atom_id res chain seq x y z
N MET A 1 7.20 48.14 -23.05
CA MET A 1 6.37 47.77 -21.88
C MET A 1 6.20 46.25 -21.67
N VAL A 2 6.25 45.37 -22.68
CA VAL A 2 5.91 43.93 -22.51
C VAL A 2 7.08 43.02 -22.04
N THR A 3 8.33 43.43 -22.25
CA THR A 3 9.52 42.62 -21.96
C THR A 3 9.72 42.25 -20.48
N PRO A 4 9.53 43.17 -19.51
CA PRO A 4 9.77 42.86 -18.09
C PRO A 4 8.75 41.89 -17.49
N VAL A 5 7.48 42.01 -17.88
CA VAL A 5 6.40 41.10 -17.44
C VAL A 5 6.63 39.69 -17.99
N ARG A 6 7.08 39.58 -19.24
CA ARG A 6 7.39 38.29 -19.87
C ARG A 6 8.62 37.62 -19.23
N MET A 7 9.60 38.40 -18.76
CA MET A 7 10.73 37.87 -17.98
C MET A 7 10.29 37.40 -16.59
N ALA A 8 9.41 38.13 -15.91
CA ALA A 8 8.84 37.72 -14.62
C ALA A 8 8.09 36.38 -14.74
N ALA A 9 7.26 36.22 -15.77
CA ALA A 9 6.55 34.98 -16.05
C ALA A 9 7.50 33.80 -16.31
N GLY A 10 8.53 34.00 -17.13
CA GLY A 10 9.51 32.94 -17.41
C GLY A 10 10.37 32.55 -16.20
N ILE A 11 10.69 33.50 -15.31
CA ILE A 11 11.39 33.20 -14.05
C ILE A 11 10.46 32.47 -13.08
N ALA A 12 9.18 32.83 -13.02
CA ALA A 12 8.19 32.14 -12.20
C ALA A 12 7.98 30.69 -12.66
N GLU A 13 7.93 30.43 -13.97
CA GLU A 13 7.87 29.07 -14.54
C GLU A 13 9.10 28.23 -14.13
N ARG A 14 10.30 28.81 -14.21
CA ARG A 14 11.54 28.12 -13.78
C ARG A 14 11.58 27.86 -12.27
N LEU A 15 11.10 28.82 -11.46
CA LEU A 15 10.96 28.63 -10.02
C LEU A 15 9.98 27.49 -9.70
N SER A 16 8.85 27.43 -10.42
CA SER A 16 7.87 26.34 -10.30
C SER A 16 8.41 24.99 -10.77
N ALA A 17 9.37 24.98 -11.70
CA ALA A 17 10.08 23.77 -12.13
C ALA A 17 11.18 23.32 -11.14
N GLY A 18 11.40 24.06 -10.04
CA GLY A 18 12.36 23.72 -8.98
C GLY A 18 13.69 24.46 -9.05
N HIS A 19 13.86 25.44 -9.95
CA HIS A 19 15.05 26.29 -9.99
C HIS A 19 14.95 27.42 -8.96
N LEU A 20 15.01 27.06 -7.67
CA LEU A 20 14.79 27.96 -6.52
C LEU A 20 15.81 29.09 -6.37
N GLN A 21 16.92 29.05 -7.12
CA GLN A 21 17.98 30.06 -7.09
C GLN A 21 17.76 31.20 -8.09
N GLU A 22 16.79 31.07 -9.00
CA GLU A 22 16.49 32.10 -9.99
C GLU A 22 15.98 33.38 -9.31
N ARG A 23 16.43 34.53 -9.80
CA ARG A 23 16.07 35.86 -9.29
C ARG A 23 15.79 36.81 -10.44
N MET A 24 14.87 37.73 -10.22
CA MET A 24 14.65 38.86 -11.13
C MET A 24 15.77 39.89 -10.93
N LYS A 25 16.33 40.36 -12.05
CA LYS A 25 17.24 41.50 -12.04
C LYS A 25 16.41 42.78 -11.84
N VAL A 26 16.68 43.49 -10.75
CA VAL A 26 15.98 44.74 -10.40
C VAL A 26 16.85 45.91 -10.86
N THR A 27 16.28 46.84 -11.63
CA THR A 27 16.95 48.06 -12.10
C THR A 27 15.96 49.23 -12.08
N GLY A 28 16.34 50.36 -11.47
CA GLY A 28 15.48 51.54 -11.34
C GLY A 28 14.61 51.53 -10.07
N GLU A 29 13.74 52.53 -9.92
CA GLU A 29 12.83 52.71 -8.77
C GLU A 29 11.33 52.69 -9.19
N ASP A 30 11.03 52.19 -10.39
CA ASP A 30 9.68 52.14 -10.93
C ASP A 30 8.85 50.97 -10.38
N ASP A 31 7.58 50.88 -10.77
CA ASP A 31 6.69 49.79 -10.33
C ASP A 31 7.18 48.39 -10.78
N ILE A 32 8.03 48.32 -11.81
CA ILE A 32 8.64 47.06 -12.28
C ILE A 32 9.76 46.64 -11.32
N ALA A 33 10.56 47.59 -10.83
CA ALA A 33 11.55 47.34 -9.79
C ALA A 33 10.89 46.83 -8.50
N ARG A 34 9.79 47.47 -8.06
CA ARG A 34 9.00 47.03 -6.89
C ARG A 34 8.45 45.61 -7.05
N LEU A 35 7.98 45.25 -8.24
CA LEU A 35 7.51 43.89 -8.55
C LEU A 35 8.66 42.87 -8.48
N GLY A 36 9.82 43.21 -9.03
CA GLY A 36 11.02 42.36 -8.99
C GLY A 36 11.52 42.11 -7.56
N GLU A 37 11.51 43.14 -6.71
CA GLU A 37 11.83 43.01 -5.28
C GLU A 37 10.83 42.12 -4.53
N ALA A 38 9.53 42.33 -4.76
CA ALA A 38 8.48 41.50 -4.16
C ALA A 38 8.61 40.03 -4.58
N PHE A 39 8.89 39.77 -5.87
CA PHE A 39 9.14 38.43 -6.38
C PHE A 39 10.37 37.79 -5.74
N ASN A 40 11.49 38.50 -5.68
CA ASN A 40 12.72 37.99 -5.07
C ASN A 40 12.53 37.68 -3.58
N LYS A 41 11.77 38.51 -2.85
CA LYS A 41 11.40 38.26 -1.44
C LYS A 41 10.51 37.02 -1.30
N MET A 42 9.55 36.82 -2.21
CA MET A 42 8.73 35.60 -2.25
C MET A 42 9.58 34.36 -2.52
N ALA A 43 10.47 34.41 -3.53
CA ALA A 43 11.38 33.32 -3.87
C ALA A 43 12.31 32.95 -2.71
N GLN A 44 12.85 33.95 -2.00
CA GLN A 44 13.67 33.74 -0.81
C GLN A 44 12.88 33.10 0.35
N ASN A 45 11.67 33.58 0.63
CA ASN A 45 10.80 32.98 1.65
C ASN A 45 10.42 31.54 1.30
N LEU A 46 10.15 31.26 0.03
CA LEU A 46 9.85 29.90 -0.44
C LEU A 46 11.06 28.98 -0.28
N GLN A 47 12.25 29.44 -0.68
CA GLN A 47 13.49 28.70 -0.51
C GLN A 47 13.78 28.40 0.96
N LEU A 48 13.61 29.38 1.86
CA LEU A 48 13.77 29.18 3.30
C LEU A 48 12.77 28.13 3.84
N LYS A 49 11.51 28.20 3.43
CA LYS A 49 10.49 27.22 3.83
C LYS A 49 10.82 25.81 3.31
N ILE A 50 11.25 25.69 2.06
CA ILE A 50 11.65 24.40 1.49
C ILE A 50 12.84 23.82 2.27
N GLN A 51 13.85 24.64 2.56
CA GLN A 51 15.01 24.21 3.33
C GLN A 51 14.64 23.81 4.76
N GLN A 52 13.74 24.54 5.42
CA GLN A 52 13.19 24.17 6.74
C GLN A 52 12.45 22.82 6.69
N LEU A 53 11.65 22.57 5.64
CA LEU A 53 10.95 21.29 5.46
C LEU A 53 11.92 20.14 5.19
N GLU A 54 12.97 20.37 4.39
CA GLU A 54 14.03 19.39 4.15
C GLU A 54 14.83 19.08 5.42
N ASP A 55 15.17 20.09 6.21
CA ASP A 55 15.86 19.93 7.49
C ASP A 55 15.02 19.16 8.49
N LEU A 56 13.73 19.51 8.61
CA LEU A 56 12.76 18.81 9.45
C LEU A 56 12.60 17.36 9.01
N SER A 57 12.44 17.10 7.70
CA SER A 57 12.38 15.74 7.16
C SER A 57 13.65 14.96 7.48
N ARG A 58 14.85 15.53 7.25
CA ARG A 58 16.12 14.88 7.58
C ARG A 58 16.27 14.59 9.08
N MET A 59 15.77 15.47 9.94
CA MET A 59 15.78 15.26 11.38
C MET A 59 14.82 14.14 11.79
N GLN A 60 13.60 14.13 11.24
CA GLN A 60 12.62 13.06 11.47
C GLN A 60 13.17 11.69 11.04
N ARG A 61 13.78 11.57 9.85
CA ARG A 61 14.34 10.30 9.38
C ARG A 61 15.44 9.77 10.29
N ARG A 62 16.35 10.65 10.75
CA ARG A 62 17.41 10.29 11.70
C ARG A 62 16.83 9.85 13.04
N PHE A 63 15.92 10.63 13.61
CA PHE A 63 15.26 10.28 14.87
C PHE A 63 14.58 8.90 14.83
N VAL A 64 13.85 8.60 13.76
CA VAL A 64 13.18 7.29 13.61
C VAL A 64 14.20 6.14 13.50
N SER A 65 15.31 6.36 12.79
CA SER A 65 16.40 5.39 12.69
C SER A 65 17.05 5.14 14.05
N ASP A 66 17.42 6.22 14.76
CA ASP A 66 18.10 6.15 16.05
C ASP A 66 17.22 5.45 17.08
N VAL A 67 15.94 5.85 17.20
CA VAL A 67 14.97 5.20 18.08
C VAL A 67 14.76 3.73 17.73
N SER A 68 14.78 3.37 16.44
CA SER A 68 14.69 1.96 16.02
C SER A 68 15.85 1.13 16.57
N HIS A 69 17.07 1.67 16.54
CA HIS A 69 18.27 0.98 17.01
C HIS A 69 18.33 0.93 18.54
N GLU A 70 18.05 2.04 19.22
CA GLU A 70 18.07 2.15 20.67
C GLU A 70 17.01 1.26 21.36
N LEU A 71 15.87 1.01 20.71
CA LEU A 71 14.84 0.12 21.26
C LEU A 71 15.07 -1.36 20.93
N ARG A 72 15.70 -1.69 19.79
CA ARG A 72 15.92 -3.08 19.38
C ARG A 72 16.90 -3.82 20.30
N THR A 73 17.98 -3.17 20.70
CA THR A 73 19.03 -3.76 21.54
C THR A 73 18.51 -4.21 22.92
N PRO A 74 17.88 -3.35 23.75
CA PRO A 74 17.36 -3.78 25.05
C PRO A 74 16.24 -4.81 24.91
N LEU A 75 15.42 -4.70 23.87
CA LEU A 75 14.34 -5.66 23.61
C LEU A 75 14.87 -7.05 23.28
N THR A 76 15.95 -7.14 22.49
CA THR A 76 16.64 -8.40 22.20
C THR A 76 17.14 -9.06 23.49
N THR A 77 17.71 -8.28 24.42
CA THR A 77 18.17 -8.80 25.72
C THR A 77 17.01 -9.32 26.58
N VAL A 78 15.91 -8.57 26.66
CA VAL A 78 14.71 -9.01 27.40
C VAL A 78 14.11 -10.26 26.78
N ARG A 79 14.07 -10.35 25.44
CA ARG A 79 13.61 -11.53 24.71
C ARG A 79 14.48 -12.75 25.01
N MET A 80 15.81 -12.63 24.95
CA MET A 80 16.71 -13.74 25.29
C MET A 80 16.45 -14.28 26.70
N ALA A 81 16.24 -13.40 27.68
CA ALA A 81 15.91 -13.82 29.05
C ALA A 81 14.54 -14.50 29.13
N ALA A 82 13.54 -13.96 28.43
CA ALA A 82 12.20 -14.55 28.40
C ALA A 82 12.16 -15.90 27.67
N ASP A 83 12.94 -16.08 26.59
CA ASP A 83 13.06 -17.33 25.86
C ASP A 83 13.65 -18.42 26.76
N VAL A 84 14.70 -18.10 27.54
CA VAL A 84 15.27 -19.02 28.55
C VAL A 84 14.22 -19.43 29.60
N ILE A 85 13.43 -18.46 30.10
CA ILE A 85 12.36 -18.73 31.06
C ILE A 85 11.25 -19.59 30.41
N HIS A 86 10.92 -19.32 29.15
CA HIS A 86 9.91 -20.05 28.41
C HIS A 86 10.35 -21.49 28.11
N GLU A 87 11.62 -21.73 27.78
CA GLU A 87 12.16 -23.08 27.58
C GLU A 87 12.14 -23.89 28.88
N ALA A 88 12.50 -23.27 30.01
CA ALA A 88 12.49 -23.90 31.34
C ALA A 88 11.07 -24.18 31.89
N ARG A 89 10.00 -23.73 31.20
CA ARG A 89 8.62 -23.83 31.70
C ARG A 89 8.13 -25.25 31.99
N VAL A 90 8.75 -26.26 31.38
CA VAL A 90 8.40 -27.67 31.57
C VAL A 90 8.69 -28.18 32.98
N ASP A 91 9.64 -27.53 33.67
CA ASP A 91 10.05 -27.89 35.04
C ASP A 91 9.35 -27.03 36.11
N PHE A 92 8.55 -26.06 35.70
CA PHE A 92 7.84 -25.16 36.59
C PHE A 92 6.51 -25.76 37.09
N ASP A 93 6.01 -25.24 38.22
CA ASP A 93 4.63 -25.49 38.60
C ASP A 93 3.65 -24.91 37.55
N PRO A 94 2.41 -25.43 37.45
CA PRO A 94 1.47 -25.02 36.39
C PRO A 94 1.18 -23.50 36.32
N VAL A 95 1.24 -22.79 37.45
CA VAL A 95 0.96 -21.34 37.49
C VAL A 95 2.16 -20.57 36.92
N THR A 96 3.37 -20.96 37.30
CA THR A 96 4.60 -20.34 36.79
C THR A 96 4.82 -20.66 35.30
N ALA A 97 4.56 -21.91 34.88
CA ALA A 97 4.64 -22.30 33.47
C ALA A 97 3.71 -21.45 32.59
N ARG A 98 2.45 -21.28 33.02
CA ARG A 98 1.49 -20.41 32.33
C ARG A 98 1.92 -18.94 32.31
N SER A 99 2.55 -18.47 33.38
CA SER A 99 3.07 -17.09 33.44
C SER A 99 4.23 -16.87 32.45
N ALA A 100 5.10 -17.87 32.28
CA ALA A 100 6.17 -17.85 31.27
C ALA A 100 5.62 -17.85 29.83
N GLU A 101 4.56 -18.62 29.55
CA GLU A 101 3.86 -18.58 28.26
C GLU A 101 3.25 -17.20 27.98
N LEU A 102 2.53 -16.64 28.96
CA LEU A 102 1.93 -15.32 28.82
C LEU A 102 2.97 -14.22 28.61
N LEU A 103 4.12 -14.30 29.29
CA LEU A 103 5.20 -13.33 29.13
C LEU A 103 5.78 -13.38 27.72
N ALA A 104 6.06 -14.58 27.19
CA ALA A 104 6.56 -14.77 25.83
C ALA A 104 5.56 -14.20 24.79
N ASP A 105 4.28 -14.55 24.91
CA ASP A 105 3.22 -14.03 24.03
C ASP A 105 3.10 -12.49 24.09
N GLN A 106 3.28 -11.88 25.28
CA GLN A 106 3.27 -10.42 25.42
C GLN A 106 4.50 -9.77 24.77
N LEU A 107 5.68 -10.40 24.86
CA LEU A 107 6.89 -9.88 24.22
C LEU A 107 6.79 -9.93 22.69
N ASP A 108 6.31 -11.04 22.12
CA ASP A 108 6.06 -11.15 20.68
C ASP A 108 5.07 -10.07 20.21
N ARG A 109 4.00 -9.82 20.99
CA ARG A 109 3.04 -8.75 20.70
C ARG A 109 3.68 -7.37 20.78
N PHE A 110 4.51 -7.11 21.78
CA PHE A 110 5.19 -5.83 21.97
C PHE A 110 6.20 -5.56 20.83
N GLU A 111 6.95 -6.57 20.42
CA GLU A 111 7.87 -6.48 19.27
C GLU A 111 7.12 -6.16 17.98
N SER A 112 6.00 -6.84 17.72
CA SER A 112 5.17 -6.54 16.54
C SER A 112 4.61 -5.11 16.59
N LEU A 113 4.15 -4.65 17.76
CA LEU A 113 3.67 -3.28 17.96
C LEU A 113 4.75 -2.25 17.70
N LEU A 114 5.95 -2.48 18.24
CA LEU A 114 7.07 -1.57 18.08
C LEU A 114 7.53 -1.52 16.62
N ALA A 115 7.63 -2.67 15.96
CA ALA A 115 7.98 -2.76 14.54
C ALA A 115 6.97 -2.00 13.67
N ASP A 116 5.67 -2.19 13.93
CA ASP A 116 4.59 -1.46 13.24
C ASP A 116 4.70 0.06 13.45
N LEU A 117 4.99 0.50 14.69
CA LEU A 117 5.10 1.91 15.04
C LEU A 117 6.33 2.58 14.39
N LEU A 118 7.47 1.89 14.39
CA LEU A 118 8.67 2.39 13.74
C LEU A 118 8.47 2.46 12.23
N GLU A 119 7.74 1.51 11.65
CA GLU A 119 7.45 1.53 10.23
C GLU A 119 6.54 2.70 9.84
N ILE A 120 5.45 2.95 10.56
CA ILE A 120 4.58 4.09 10.26
C ILE A 120 5.35 5.41 10.40
N SER A 121 6.26 5.49 11.37
CA SER A 121 7.13 6.65 11.56
C SER A 121 8.09 6.85 10.39
N ARG A 122 8.58 5.77 9.75
CA ARG A 122 9.40 5.85 8.53
C ARG A 122 8.61 6.38 7.33
N PHE A 123 7.34 5.99 7.22
CA PHE A 123 6.45 6.54 6.20
C PHE A 123 6.21 8.03 6.42
N ASP A 124 5.87 8.45 7.64
CA ASP A 124 5.63 9.85 7.98
C ASP A 124 6.88 10.72 7.76
N ALA A 125 8.08 10.18 7.98
CA ALA A 125 9.35 10.86 7.74
C ALA A 125 9.80 10.87 6.25
N GLY A 126 9.10 10.17 5.37
CA GLY A 126 9.52 9.96 3.97
C GLY A 126 10.83 9.17 3.85
N ALA A 127 11.16 8.34 4.83
CA ALA A 127 12.33 7.45 4.81
C ALA A 127 12.07 6.12 4.08
N ALA A 128 10.81 5.78 3.80
CA ALA A 128 10.48 4.55 3.12
C ALA A 128 10.92 4.63 1.64
N ALA A 129 12.01 3.93 1.31
CA ALA A 129 12.42 3.68 -0.07
C ALA A 129 11.75 2.40 -0.60
N LEU A 130 11.45 2.42 -1.90
CA LEU A 130 10.95 1.28 -2.66
C LEU A 130 12.11 0.68 -3.45
N GLU A 131 12.38 -0.60 -3.23
CA GLU A 131 13.29 -1.40 -4.05
C GLU A 131 12.42 -2.31 -4.91
N ALA A 132 12.08 -1.85 -6.12
CA ALA A 132 11.18 -2.57 -7.01
C ALA A 132 11.96 -3.53 -7.91
N ASP A 133 11.68 -4.82 -7.77
CA ASP A 133 12.21 -5.89 -8.62
C ASP A 133 11.06 -6.61 -9.33
N ALA A 134 11.35 -7.24 -10.46
CA ALA A 134 10.37 -8.10 -11.14
C ALA A 134 10.12 -9.36 -10.31
N ILE A 135 8.95 -9.46 -9.68
CA ILE A 135 8.58 -10.55 -8.78
C ILE A 135 7.30 -11.26 -9.23
N ASP A 136 7.21 -12.58 -9.04
CA ASP A 136 5.98 -13.33 -9.23
C ASP A 136 5.16 -13.35 -7.93
N LEU A 137 4.01 -12.68 -7.93
CA LEU A 137 3.13 -12.60 -6.77
C LEU A 137 2.62 -13.96 -6.29
N ARG A 138 2.65 -15.00 -7.13
CA ARG A 138 2.30 -16.36 -6.71
C ARG A 138 3.23 -16.88 -5.63
N GLU A 139 4.53 -16.62 -5.76
CA GLU A 139 5.52 -17.09 -4.78
C GLU A 139 5.32 -16.38 -3.44
N VAL A 140 5.09 -15.07 -3.48
CA VAL A 140 4.78 -14.27 -2.29
C VAL A 140 3.51 -14.79 -1.62
N VAL A 141 2.43 -15.01 -2.39
CA VAL A 141 1.19 -15.57 -1.85
C VAL A 141 1.42 -16.94 -1.21
N ARG A 142 2.17 -17.85 -1.85
CA ARG A 142 2.47 -19.17 -1.27
C ARG A 142 3.21 -19.05 0.05
N ARG A 143 4.26 -18.22 0.14
CA ARG A 143 4.99 -17.99 1.41
C ARG A 143 4.06 -17.48 2.51
N VAL A 144 3.19 -16.52 2.19
CA VAL A 144 2.22 -15.97 3.14
C VAL A 144 1.20 -17.02 3.59
N VAL A 145 0.67 -17.82 2.66
CA VAL A 145 -0.29 -18.88 3.01
C VAL A 145 0.38 -19.92 3.91
N SER A 146 1.57 -20.42 3.57
CA SER A 146 2.30 -21.37 4.40
C SER A 146 2.64 -20.80 5.79
N GLY A 147 2.96 -19.51 5.89
CA GLY A 147 3.15 -18.86 7.18
C GLY A 147 1.87 -18.71 8.01
N ALA A 148 0.70 -18.68 7.36
CA ALA A 148 -0.60 -18.54 8.02
C ALA A 148 -1.28 -19.90 8.31
N GLU A 149 -0.81 -21.00 7.72
CA GLU A 149 -1.36 -22.36 7.92
C GLU A 149 -1.49 -22.74 9.40
N PRO A 150 -0.48 -22.57 10.28
CA PRO A 150 -0.60 -22.95 11.69
C PRO A 150 -1.72 -22.20 12.42
N LEU A 151 -1.95 -20.92 12.08
CA LEU A 151 -3.05 -20.13 12.63
C LEU A 151 -4.39 -20.59 12.07
N ALA A 152 -4.43 -20.87 10.77
CA ALA A 152 -5.64 -21.34 10.08
C ALA A 152 -6.10 -22.69 10.64
N GLU A 153 -5.19 -23.64 10.85
CA GLU A 153 -5.46 -24.95 11.47
C GLU A 153 -6.03 -24.81 12.88
N ARG A 154 -5.39 -23.97 13.72
CA ARG A 154 -5.88 -23.67 15.09
C ARG A 154 -7.28 -23.07 15.10
N LYS A 155 -7.67 -22.37 14.02
CA LYS A 155 -8.98 -21.73 13.86
C LYS A 155 -9.97 -22.58 13.05
N GLY A 156 -9.57 -23.75 12.55
CA GLY A 156 -10.39 -24.59 11.68
C GLY A 156 -10.73 -23.98 10.33
N THR A 157 -9.87 -23.09 9.82
CA THR A 157 -10.04 -22.36 8.56
C THR A 157 -9.21 -22.97 7.44
N HIS A 158 -9.76 -23.13 6.24
CA HIS A 158 -8.99 -23.51 5.06
C HIS A 158 -8.67 -22.29 4.18
N ILE A 159 -7.40 -22.14 3.79
CA ILE A 159 -6.98 -21.08 2.87
C ILE A 159 -6.89 -21.66 1.46
N ARG A 160 -7.70 -21.13 0.53
CA ARG A 160 -7.73 -21.56 -0.88
C ARG A 160 -7.16 -20.49 -1.79
N VAL A 161 -6.14 -20.84 -2.57
CA VAL A 161 -5.57 -19.97 -3.59
C VAL A 161 -6.24 -20.23 -4.94
N VAL A 162 -6.59 -19.17 -5.67
CA VAL A 162 -7.24 -19.23 -6.98
C VAL A 162 -6.55 -18.27 -7.95
N GLY A 163 -6.37 -18.68 -9.21
CA GLY A 163 -5.77 -17.83 -10.24
C GLY A 163 -4.24 -17.85 -10.27
N ASP A 164 -3.63 -18.87 -9.66
CA ASP A 164 -2.19 -19.14 -9.61
C ASP A 164 -1.66 -19.96 -10.80
N GLN A 165 -2.53 -20.23 -11.78
CA GLN A 165 -2.25 -21.09 -12.94
C GLN A 165 -1.25 -20.47 -13.92
N GLN A 166 -1.17 -19.14 -13.98
CA GLN A 166 -0.23 -18.40 -14.82
C GLN A 166 0.60 -17.44 -13.97
N PRO A 167 1.85 -17.11 -14.36
CA PRO A 167 2.68 -16.13 -13.67
C PRO A 167 1.98 -14.77 -13.51
N VAL A 168 2.01 -14.22 -12.31
CA VAL A 168 1.45 -12.89 -11.99
C VAL A 168 2.61 -11.99 -11.60
N VAL A 169 3.29 -11.46 -12.61
CA VAL A 169 4.54 -10.70 -12.45
C VAL A 169 4.28 -9.20 -12.40
N ALA A 170 4.94 -8.51 -11.46
CA ALA A 170 4.98 -7.05 -11.35
C ALA A 170 6.31 -6.57 -10.77
N GLU A 171 6.70 -5.33 -11.08
CA GLU A 171 7.81 -4.62 -10.45
C GLU A 171 7.39 -4.12 -9.07
N ALA A 172 7.83 -4.80 -8.01
CA ALA A 172 7.46 -4.49 -6.64
C ALA A 172 8.50 -4.94 -5.62
N ASP A 173 8.46 -4.34 -4.43
CA ASP A 173 9.27 -4.78 -3.28
C ASP A 173 8.60 -6.01 -2.66
N ALA A 174 9.22 -7.18 -2.84
CA ALA A 174 8.69 -8.46 -2.37
C ALA A 174 8.39 -8.45 -0.87
N ARG A 175 9.26 -7.84 -0.05
CA ARG A 175 9.13 -7.83 1.41
C ARG A 175 7.93 -6.99 1.84
N ARG A 176 7.70 -5.85 1.19
CA ARG A 176 6.53 -5.00 1.47
C ARG A 176 5.24 -5.65 1.01
N VAL A 177 5.21 -6.21 -0.20
CA VAL A 177 4.03 -6.92 -0.70
C VAL A 177 3.71 -8.13 0.20
N GLU A 178 4.71 -8.87 0.64
CA GLU A 178 4.56 -9.97 1.59
C GLU A 178 3.93 -9.48 2.90
N ARG A 179 4.37 -8.34 3.43
CA ARG A 179 3.78 -7.72 4.63
C ARG A 179 2.31 -7.35 4.41
N VAL A 180 1.97 -6.70 3.28
CA VAL A 180 0.58 -6.38 2.95
C VAL A 180 -0.26 -7.65 2.97
N LEU A 181 0.13 -8.66 2.21
CA LEU A 181 -0.61 -9.90 2.06
C LEU A 181 -0.73 -10.67 3.38
N ARG A 182 0.34 -10.73 4.17
CA ARG A 182 0.30 -11.32 5.52
C ARG A 182 -0.73 -10.63 6.40
N ASN A 183 -0.76 -9.30 6.42
CA ASN A 183 -1.76 -8.57 7.22
C ASN A 183 -3.18 -8.85 6.73
N LEU A 184 -3.40 -8.95 5.42
CA LEU A 184 -4.72 -9.28 4.86
C LEU A 184 -5.16 -10.71 5.19
N VAL A 185 -4.26 -11.70 5.01
CA VAL A 185 -4.56 -13.12 5.24
C VAL A 185 -4.76 -13.42 6.72
N VAL A 186 -3.90 -12.90 7.60
CA VAL A 186 -4.05 -13.07 9.05
C VAL A 186 -5.37 -12.46 9.52
N ASN A 187 -5.72 -11.25 9.08
CA ASN A 187 -7.00 -10.64 9.41
C ASN A 187 -8.19 -11.47 8.91
N ALA A 188 -8.09 -12.04 7.71
CA ALA A 188 -9.14 -12.89 7.14
C ALA A 188 -9.34 -14.18 7.95
N VAL A 189 -8.26 -14.80 8.44
CA VAL A 189 -8.33 -16.00 9.29
C VAL A 189 -8.87 -15.65 10.68
N GLU A 190 -8.43 -14.55 11.28
CA GLU A 190 -8.86 -14.13 12.62
C GLU A 190 -10.34 -13.73 12.67
N HIS A 191 -10.84 -13.10 11.61
CA HIS A 191 -12.20 -12.58 11.53
C HIS A 191 -13.15 -13.47 10.71
N GLY A 192 -12.64 -14.51 10.05
CA GLY A 192 -13.38 -15.42 9.17
C GLY A 192 -14.33 -16.40 9.86
N GLU A 193 -14.38 -16.41 11.20
CA GLU A 193 -15.25 -17.29 12.01
C GLU A 193 -15.07 -18.80 11.71
N GLY A 194 -13.86 -19.22 11.36
CA GLY A 194 -13.58 -20.62 11.01
C GLY A 194 -14.03 -21.02 9.60
N LYS A 195 -14.52 -20.08 8.78
CA LYS A 195 -14.91 -20.33 7.38
C LYS A 195 -13.71 -20.13 6.46
N ASP A 196 -13.77 -20.74 5.28
CA ASP A 196 -12.70 -20.68 4.28
C ASP A 196 -12.29 -19.25 3.93
N VAL A 197 -10.99 -19.04 3.72
CA VAL A 197 -10.42 -17.81 3.18
C VAL A 197 -10.01 -18.06 1.73
N VAL A 198 -10.43 -17.19 0.81
CA VAL A 198 -10.08 -17.30 -0.61
C VAL A 198 -9.10 -16.20 -0.99
N VAL A 199 -7.90 -16.59 -1.44
CA VAL A 199 -6.89 -15.69 -1.99
C VAL A 199 -6.90 -15.81 -3.51
N LYS A 200 -7.34 -14.76 -4.20
CA LYS A 200 -7.44 -14.74 -5.65
C LYS A 200 -6.37 -13.85 -6.26
N LEU A 201 -5.64 -14.38 -7.23
CA LEU A 201 -4.72 -13.60 -8.08
C LEU A 201 -5.31 -13.39 -9.48
N ALA A 202 -5.00 -12.26 -10.09
CA ALA A 202 -5.25 -12.01 -11.50
C ALA A 202 -4.32 -10.92 -12.04
N ALA A 203 -4.05 -10.96 -13.34
CA ALA A 203 -3.26 -9.97 -14.05
C ALA A 203 -3.98 -9.55 -15.33
N ALA A 204 -4.21 -8.25 -15.53
CA ALA A 204 -4.88 -7.72 -16.72
C ALA A 204 -4.61 -6.21 -16.87
N GLY A 205 -4.58 -5.71 -18.12
CA GLY A 205 -4.61 -4.27 -18.40
C GLY A 205 -3.49 -3.46 -17.75
N GLY A 206 -2.26 -3.98 -17.70
CA GLY A 206 -1.11 -3.30 -17.08
C GLY A 206 -1.07 -3.39 -15.55
N ALA A 207 -1.99 -4.11 -14.92
CA ALA A 207 -2.06 -4.26 -13.47
C ALA A 207 -2.06 -5.73 -13.04
N VAL A 208 -1.64 -5.96 -11.80
CA VAL A 208 -1.83 -7.20 -11.05
C VAL A 208 -2.68 -6.92 -9.83
N ALA A 209 -3.49 -7.89 -9.43
CA ALA A 209 -4.28 -7.77 -8.22
C ALA A 209 -4.31 -9.08 -7.43
N VAL A 210 -4.36 -8.91 -6.12
CA VAL A 210 -4.59 -9.97 -5.14
C VAL A 210 -5.79 -9.57 -4.29
N ALA A 211 -6.80 -10.43 -4.24
CA ALA A 211 -7.96 -10.24 -3.38
C ALA A 211 -8.00 -11.34 -2.31
N VAL A 212 -8.14 -10.94 -1.06
CA VAL A 212 -8.32 -11.83 0.09
C VAL A 212 -9.76 -11.69 0.57
N ARG A 213 -10.50 -12.79 0.48
CA ARG A 213 -11.93 -12.88 0.80
C ARG A 213 -12.15 -13.78 2.02
N ASP A 214 -12.77 -13.23 3.05
CA ASP A 214 -13.31 -13.97 4.19
C ASP A 214 -14.84 -14.02 4.14
N TYR A 215 -15.44 -14.94 4.89
CA TYR A 215 -16.90 -15.09 5.03
C TYR A 215 -17.38 -14.85 6.46
N GLY A 216 -16.60 -14.12 7.26
CA GLY A 216 -16.85 -13.92 8.68
C GLY A 216 -17.84 -12.80 8.98
N VAL A 217 -17.55 -12.04 10.03
CA VAL A 217 -18.44 -11.00 10.58
C VAL A 217 -18.73 -9.89 9.56
N GLY A 218 -17.79 -9.64 8.66
CA GLY A 218 -17.83 -8.57 7.67
C GLY A 218 -17.63 -7.17 8.25
N LEU A 219 -18.02 -6.16 7.46
CA LEU A 219 -17.86 -4.74 7.81
C LEU A 219 -19.24 -4.06 7.86
N LYS A 220 -19.45 -3.19 8.85
CA LYS A 220 -20.66 -2.35 8.90
C LYS A 220 -20.58 -1.21 7.88
N PRO A 221 -21.72 -0.61 7.49
CA PRO A 221 -21.73 0.55 6.61
C PRO A 221 -20.81 1.66 7.11
N GLY A 222 -19.91 2.14 6.25
CA GLY A 222 -18.92 3.18 6.57
C GLY A 222 -17.62 2.67 7.21
N GLU A 223 -17.55 1.41 7.66
CA GLU A 223 -16.32 0.84 8.22
C GLU A 223 -15.27 0.56 7.15
N ALA A 224 -15.67 0.21 5.92
CA ALA A 224 -14.75 -0.08 4.82
C ALA A 224 -13.78 1.07 4.47
N THR A 225 -14.12 2.31 4.77
CA THR A 225 -13.20 3.46 4.63
C THR A 225 -12.33 3.64 5.87
N ARG A 226 -12.85 3.31 7.05
CA ARG A 226 -12.19 3.51 8.35
C ARG A 226 -11.22 2.39 8.71
N VAL A 227 -11.35 1.19 8.13
CA VAL A 227 -10.48 0.04 8.41
C VAL A 227 -8.99 0.28 8.18
N PHE A 228 -8.65 1.26 7.34
CA PHE A 228 -7.27 1.66 7.09
C PHE A 228 -6.78 2.80 8.00
N SER A 229 -7.62 3.31 8.89
CA SER A 229 -7.23 4.33 9.86
C SER A 229 -6.32 3.74 10.94
N ARG A 230 -5.32 4.52 11.36
CA ARG A 230 -4.37 4.11 12.40
C ARG A 230 -5.10 3.82 13.71
N PHE A 231 -4.75 2.71 14.36
CA PHE A 231 -5.34 2.24 15.63
C PHE A 231 -6.85 1.95 15.59
N TRP A 232 -7.46 1.96 14.39
CA TRP A 232 -8.89 1.72 14.28
C TRP A 232 -9.22 0.23 14.39
N ARG A 233 -10.31 -0.08 15.12
CA ARG A 233 -10.84 -1.43 15.29
C ARG A 233 -12.37 -1.37 15.33
N ALA A 234 -13.03 -2.39 14.77
CA ALA A 234 -14.49 -2.46 14.70
C ALA A 234 -15.17 -2.75 16.05
N ASP A 235 -14.48 -3.44 16.97
CA ASP A 235 -14.98 -3.73 18.32
C ASP A 235 -13.85 -3.63 19.37
N PRO A 236 -13.85 -2.59 20.22
CA PRO A 236 -12.87 -2.42 21.30
C PRO A 236 -12.93 -3.51 22.38
N ALA A 237 -14.07 -4.19 22.58
CA ALA A 237 -14.21 -5.21 23.63
C ALA A 237 -13.47 -6.51 23.29
N ARG A 238 -13.38 -6.86 21.99
CA ARG A 238 -12.57 -7.97 21.48
C ARG A 238 -11.06 -7.66 21.43
N ALA A 239 -10.65 -6.44 21.79
CA ALA A 239 -9.27 -5.98 21.65
C ALA A 239 -8.24 -6.74 22.50
N ARG A 240 -8.70 -7.38 23.59
CA ARG A 240 -7.86 -8.19 24.49
C ARG A 240 -7.68 -9.64 24.02
N THR A 241 -8.61 -10.19 23.24
CA THR A 241 -8.65 -11.62 22.88
C THR A 241 -8.19 -11.92 21.45
N THR A 242 -8.51 -11.06 20.47
CA THR A 242 -8.02 -11.18 19.07
C THR A 242 -6.85 -10.21 18.85
N GLY A 243 -5.70 -10.49 19.47
CA GLY A 243 -4.53 -9.59 19.50
C GLY A 243 -4.26 -8.88 18.18
N GLY A 244 -4.35 -7.55 18.17
CA GLY A 244 -4.11 -6.74 16.98
C GLY A 244 -3.88 -5.28 17.34
N THR A 245 -2.91 -4.67 16.70
CA THR A 245 -2.42 -3.30 17.00
C THR A 245 -3.34 -2.22 16.41
N GLY A 246 -4.14 -2.57 15.40
CA GLY A 246 -4.87 -1.63 14.56
C GLY A 246 -3.95 -0.84 13.61
N LEU A 247 -2.66 -1.19 13.53
CA LEU A 247 -1.70 -0.55 12.63
C LEU A 247 -1.49 -1.34 11.33
N GLY A 248 -1.63 -2.67 11.34
CA GLY A 248 -1.32 -3.53 10.20
C GLY A 248 -2.00 -3.13 8.88
N LEU A 249 -3.31 -2.80 8.89
CA LEU A 249 -4.02 -2.35 7.69
C LEU A 249 -3.61 -0.95 7.23
N SER A 250 -3.27 -0.05 8.17
CA SER A 250 -2.77 1.28 7.82
C SER A 250 -1.37 1.22 7.19
N ILE A 251 -0.49 0.37 7.72
CA ILE A 251 0.84 0.10 7.14
C ILE A 251 0.69 -0.54 5.76
N ALA A 252 -0.23 -1.49 5.62
CA ALA A 252 -0.50 -2.13 4.34
C ALA A 252 -0.98 -1.13 3.27
N LEU A 253 -1.77 -0.12 3.67
CA LEU A 253 -2.20 0.94 2.78
C LEU A 253 -1.02 1.83 2.34
N GLU A 254 -0.13 2.19 3.26
CA GLU A 254 1.05 2.99 2.90
C GLU A 254 2.05 2.20 2.03
N ASP A 255 2.24 0.90 2.28
CA ASP A 255 3.00 0.03 1.37
C ASP A 255 2.40 0.00 -0.02
N ALA A 256 1.08 -0.20 -0.14
CA ALA A 256 0.40 -0.20 -1.44
C ALA A 256 0.58 1.14 -2.17
N ARG A 257 0.46 2.27 -1.45
CA ARG A 257 0.66 3.61 -2.02
C ARG A 257 2.10 3.85 -2.47
N LEU A 258 3.09 3.35 -1.72
CA LEU A 258 4.49 3.47 -2.08
C LEU A 258 4.79 2.81 -3.43
N HIS A 259 4.05 1.77 -3.80
CA HIS A 259 4.13 1.08 -5.10
C HIS A 259 3.26 1.74 -6.20
N GLY A 260 2.66 2.90 -5.96
CA GLY A 260 1.66 3.49 -6.87
C GLY A 260 0.36 2.67 -6.97
N GLY A 261 0.15 1.77 -6.00
CA GLY A 261 -0.95 0.81 -5.96
C GLY A 261 -2.19 1.29 -5.23
N TRP A 262 -3.24 0.47 -5.27
CA TRP A 262 -4.48 0.66 -4.51
C TRP A 262 -4.68 -0.48 -3.51
N LEU A 263 -5.04 -0.14 -2.28
CA LEU A 263 -5.57 -1.09 -1.30
C LEU A 263 -7.00 -0.67 -0.93
N GLN A 264 -7.95 -1.56 -1.16
CA GLN A 264 -9.37 -1.26 -1.01
C GLN A 264 -10.07 -2.39 -0.24
N ALA A 265 -11.09 -2.03 0.52
CA ALA A 265 -11.90 -2.96 1.29
C ALA A 265 -13.37 -2.88 0.85
N TRP A 266 -14.01 -4.03 0.88
CA TRP A 266 -15.45 -4.19 0.81
C TRP A 266 -15.88 -5.16 1.90
N GLY A 267 -17.09 -5.03 2.41
CA GLY A 267 -17.64 -6.01 3.33
C GLY A 267 -19.10 -5.73 3.61
N GLU A 268 -19.80 -6.76 4.06
CA GLU A 268 -21.19 -6.65 4.47
C GLU A 268 -21.43 -7.42 5.78
N PRO A 269 -22.28 -6.93 6.69
CA PRO A 269 -22.50 -7.61 7.97
C PRO A 269 -23.02 -9.05 7.79
N GLY A 270 -22.27 -10.01 8.31
CA GLY A 270 -22.54 -11.45 8.22
C GLY A 270 -22.29 -12.07 6.83
N GLY A 271 -21.78 -11.30 5.86
CA GLY A 271 -21.35 -11.79 4.55
C GLY A 271 -19.84 -11.68 4.33
N GLY A 272 -19.06 -11.46 5.40
CA GLY A 272 -17.60 -11.34 5.36
C GLY A 272 -17.07 -10.07 4.69
N SER A 273 -15.77 -10.04 4.48
CA SER A 273 -15.06 -8.92 3.85
C SER A 273 -14.22 -9.37 2.66
N GLN A 274 -13.88 -8.44 1.78
CA GLN A 274 -12.91 -8.62 0.71
C GLN A 274 -11.93 -7.44 0.72
N PHE A 275 -10.65 -7.74 0.90
CA PHE A 275 -9.57 -6.78 0.73
C PHE A 275 -8.88 -7.02 -0.60
N ARG A 276 -8.66 -5.97 -1.38
CA ARG A 276 -8.07 -6.03 -2.71
C ARG A 276 -6.85 -5.13 -2.79
N LEU A 277 -5.69 -5.73 -2.97
CA LEU A 277 -4.45 -5.07 -3.37
C LEU A 277 -4.37 -5.06 -4.90
N THR A 278 -4.11 -3.90 -5.49
CA THR A 278 -3.83 -3.74 -6.93
C THR A 278 -2.51 -2.99 -7.08
N LEU A 279 -1.59 -3.54 -7.86
CA LEU A 279 -0.28 -2.96 -8.15
C LEU A 279 -0.12 -2.78 -9.66
N PRO A 280 0.56 -1.72 -10.12
CA PRO A 280 0.94 -1.63 -11.53
C PRO A 280 1.95 -2.73 -11.85
N ARG A 281 1.97 -3.22 -13.10
CA ARG A 281 2.96 -4.22 -13.54
C ARG A 281 4.37 -3.64 -13.61
N THR A 282 4.47 -2.35 -13.89
CA THR A 282 5.72 -1.59 -14.00
C THR A 282 5.62 -0.41 -13.05
N ALA A 283 6.68 -0.13 -12.28
CA ALA A 283 6.62 0.80 -11.15
C ALA A 283 6.18 2.24 -11.51
N ASP A 284 6.36 2.64 -12.78
CA ASP A 284 6.05 3.99 -13.28
C ASP A 284 4.72 4.10 -14.04
N GLU A 285 3.97 3.01 -14.22
CA GLU A 285 2.71 3.06 -14.95
C GLU A 285 1.52 3.38 -14.02
N PRO A 286 0.67 4.36 -14.37
CA PRO A 286 -0.51 4.66 -13.57
C PRO A 286 -1.55 3.54 -13.70
N LEU A 287 -2.13 3.15 -12.56
CA LEU A 287 -3.23 2.20 -12.52
C LEU A 287 -4.48 2.76 -13.23
N ARG A 288 -4.94 2.03 -14.26
CA ARG A 288 -6.19 2.34 -14.98
C ARG A 288 -7.40 1.56 -14.48
N GLY A 289 -7.16 0.47 -13.76
CA GLY A 289 -8.20 -0.41 -13.27
C GLY A 289 -7.60 -1.60 -12.52
N SER A 290 -8.48 -2.42 -11.93
CA SER A 290 -8.07 -3.63 -11.23
C SER A 290 -8.61 -4.87 -11.95
N PRO A 291 -7.79 -5.91 -12.17
CA PRO A 291 -8.21 -7.19 -12.76
C PRO A 291 -9.26 -7.95 -11.96
N ILE A 292 -9.40 -7.68 -10.65
CA ILE A 292 -10.36 -8.35 -9.76
C ILE A 292 -11.40 -7.32 -9.31
N PRO A 293 -12.72 -7.60 -9.38
CA PRO A 293 -13.72 -6.67 -8.86
C PRO A 293 -13.62 -6.51 -7.33
N LEU A 294 -13.90 -5.31 -6.81
CA LEU A 294 -13.83 -5.02 -5.38
C LEU A 294 -14.97 -5.69 -4.60
N GLU A 295 -16.18 -5.66 -5.17
CA GLU A 295 -17.31 -6.40 -4.64
C GLU A 295 -17.27 -7.85 -5.16
N PRO A 296 -17.31 -8.86 -4.27
CA PRO A 296 -17.35 -10.26 -4.66
C PRO A 296 -18.61 -10.63 -5.46
N LYS A 297 -18.54 -11.71 -6.26
CA LYS A 297 -19.69 -12.21 -7.04
C LYS A 297 -20.79 -12.82 -6.16
N ASP A 298 -20.41 -13.28 -4.98
CA ASP A 298 -21.26 -13.91 -3.97
C ASP A 298 -21.92 -12.91 -3.02
N SER A 299 -21.68 -11.59 -3.19
CA SER A 299 -22.33 -10.54 -2.39
C SER A 299 -23.86 -10.62 -2.49
N ARG A 300 -24.58 -10.15 -1.47
CA ARG A 300 -26.06 -10.12 -1.50
C ARG A 300 -26.62 -9.43 -2.76
N ARG A 301 -25.94 -8.40 -3.26
CA ARG A 301 -26.33 -7.65 -4.46
C ARG A 301 -26.07 -8.43 -5.76
N ASN A 302 -25.02 -9.24 -5.80
CA ASN A 302 -24.60 -9.98 -6.99
C ASN A 302 -25.14 -11.42 -7.02
N ARG A 303 -25.74 -11.90 -5.92
CA ARG A 303 -26.32 -13.23 -5.83
C ARG A 303 -27.46 -13.38 -6.84
N GLY A 304 -27.27 -14.26 -7.84
CA GLY A 304 -28.23 -14.48 -8.92
C GLY A 304 -27.91 -13.71 -10.20
N LEU A 305 -26.77 -13.02 -10.30
CA LEU A 305 -26.26 -12.43 -11.53
C LEU A 305 -25.14 -13.29 -12.15
N ASN A 306 -25.07 -13.36 -13.48
CA ASN A 306 -24.01 -14.05 -14.22
C ASN A 306 -22.75 -13.17 -14.34
N GLY A 307 -21.69 -13.68 -14.97
CA GLY A 307 -20.40 -12.97 -15.11
C GLY A 307 -20.47 -11.61 -15.81
N ALA A 308 -21.59 -11.29 -16.46
CA ALA A 308 -21.87 -10.00 -17.13
C ALA A 308 -22.82 -9.09 -16.32
N GLY A 309 -23.23 -9.48 -15.11
CA GLY A 309 -24.17 -8.70 -14.28
C GLY A 309 -25.64 -8.84 -14.67
N LEU A 310 -26.00 -9.84 -15.48
CA LEU A 310 -27.39 -10.13 -15.88
C LEU A 310 -27.99 -11.23 -15.00
N PRO A 311 -29.30 -11.24 -14.72
CA PRO A 311 -29.93 -12.31 -13.95
C PRO A 311 -29.63 -13.70 -14.54
N LEU A 312 -29.25 -14.66 -13.70
CA LEU A 312 -29.31 -16.08 -14.05
C LEU A 312 -30.77 -16.40 -14.31
N GLY A 313 -31.14 -16.62 -15.57
CA GLY A 313 -32.46 -17.10 -15.94
C GLY A 313 -32.73 -18.41 -15.21
N GLY A 314 -33.65 -18.37 -14.25
CA GLY A 314 -34.06 -19.54 -13.49
C GLY A 314 -34.86 -20.49 -14.38
N SER A 315 -34.23 -21.54 -14.89
CA SER A 315 -34.94 -22.72 -15.36
C SER A 315 -35.54 -23.44 -14.15
N GLY A 316 -36.86 -23.39 -14.00
CA GLY A 316 -37.63 -24.38 -13.24
C GLY A 316 -37.88 -24.06 -11.76
N LYS A 317 -38.74 -23.08 -11.47
CA LYS A 317 -39.71 -23.21 -10.37
C LYS A 317 -41.09 -22.92 -10.93
N LEU A 318 -41.79 -23.99 -11.29
CA LEU A 318 -43.24 -23.96 -11.49
C LEU A 318 -43.86 -23.54 -10.16
N ALA A 319 -44.30 -22.29 -10.07
CA ALA A 319 -45.19 -21.85 -9.01
C ALA A 319 -46.59 -22.37 -9.35
N THR A 320 -46.97 -23.49 -8.74
CA THR A 320 -48.35 -23.99 -8.77
C THR A 320 -49.21 -23.01 -7.97
N VAL A 321 -49.98 -22.17 -8.66
CA VAL A 321 -51.01 -21.34 -8.03
C VAL A 321 -52.32 -22.14 -8.08
N PRO A 322 -52.99 -22.42 -6.94
CA PRO A 322 -54.29 -23.07 -6.98
C PRO A 322 -55.36 -22.05 -7.38
N VAL A 323 -56.15 -22.41 -8.39
CA VAL A 323 -57.34 -21.67 -8.83
C VAL A 323 -58.46 -21.85 -7.80
N GLN A 324 -58.97 -20.74 -7.24
CA GLN A 324 -60.25 -20.72 -6.52
C GLN A 324 -61.35 -20.16 -7.43
N PRO A 325 -62.58 -20.71 -7.38
CA PRO A 325 -63.66 -20.34 -8.30
C PRO A 325 -64.38 -19.05 -7.88
N ALA A 326 -64.95 -18.39 -8.90
CA ALA A 326 -65.64 -17.12 -8.82
C ALA A 326 -66.93 -17.18 -7.98
N GLY A 327 -67.14 -16.14 -7.16
CA GLY A 327 -68.39 -15.82 -6.49
C GLY A 327 -68.58 -14.30 -6.49
N GLU A 328 -69.75 -13.87 -6.94
CA GLU A 328 -70.17 -12.50 -7.21
C GLU A 328 -70.13 -11.59 -5.98
N ASN A 329 -69.56 -10.39 -6.13
CA ASN A 329 -70.09 -9.12 -5.60
C ASN A 329 -69.14 -7.94 -5.94
N ALA A 330 -69.61 -6.99 -6.74
CA ALA A 330 -68.98 -5.68 -6.96
C ALA A 330 -69.25 -4.74 -5.77
N PRO A 331 -68.38 -3.73 -5.47
CA PRO A 331 -68.52 -2.39 -6.05
C PRO A 331 -67.19 -1.57 -6.09
N PRO A 332 -67.20 -0.22 -6.27
CA PRO A 332 -67.50 0.56 -7.47
C PRO A 332 -66.25 1.28 -8.05
N GLN A 333 -66.42 1.87 -9.24
CA GLN A 333 -65.40 2.53 -10.07
C GLN A 333 -64.91 3.88 -9.51
N MET A 334 -63.61 4.16 -9.71
CA MET A 334 -63.00 5.50 -9.60
C MET A 334 -62.33 5.90 -10.94
N PRO A 335 -62.30 7.20 -11.30
CA PRO A 335 -61.95 7.68 -12.64
C PRO A 335 -60.43 7.81 -12.89
N PRO A 336 -59.99 7.89 -14.16
CA PRO A 336 -58.56 7.86 -14.51
C PRO A 336 -57.86 9.20 -14.23
N ARG A 337 -56.64 9.15 -13.67
CA ARG A 337 -55.74 10.30 -13.54
C ARG A 337 -54.93 10.52 -14.83
N ALA A 338 -54.87 11.79 -15.24
CA ALA A 338 -54.12 12.30 -16.39
C ALA A 338 -52.58 12.22 -16.21
N PRO A 339 -51.79 12.23 -17.31
CA PRO A 339 -50.34 12.07 -17.26
C PRO A 339 -49.61 13.37 -16.88
N MET A 340 -48.59 13.28 -16.02
CA MET A 340 -47.70 14.40 -15.68
C MET A 340 -46.44 14.41 -16.57
N ALA A 341 -46.13 15.61 -17.06
CA ALA A 341 -45.00 16.00 -17.90
C ALA A 341 -43.61 15.90 -17.22
N PRO A 342 -42.50 15.87 -17.99
CA PRO A 342 -41.15 15.70 -17.46
C PRO A 342 -40.62 17.00 -16.84
N ARG A 343 -39.95 16.90 -15.69
CA ARG A 343 -39.24 18.03 -15.07
C ARG A 343 -37.78 18.11 -15.53
N LEU A 344 -37.40 19.35 -15.82
CA LEU A 344 -36.09 19.81 -16.28
C LEU A 344 -34.94 19.47 -15.32
N ALA A 345 -33.77 19.25 -15.92
CA ALA A 345 -32.47 19.19 -15.29
C ALA A 345 -32.06 20.53 -14.67
N THR A 346 -31.49 20.49 -13.47
CA THR A 346 -30.73 21.60 -12.90
C THR A 346 -29.52 21.11 -12.11
N ALA A 347 -28.38 21.75 -12.42
CA ALA A 347 -27.21 22.04 -11.60
C ALA A 347 -26.18 20.93 -11.32
N THR A 348 -25.10 20.98 -12.11
CA THR A 348 -23.73 20.58 -11.74
C THR A 348 -23.21 21.39 -10.54
N PRO A 349 -22.54 20.78 -9.55
CA PRO A 349 -21.82 21.53 -8.53
C PRO A 349 -20.44 21.98 -9.05
N THR A 350 -20.20 23.28 -8.88
CA THR A 350 -18.95 24.01 -9.13
C THR A 350 -17.86 23.59 -8.13
N ALA A 351 -16.64 23.37 -8.62
CA ALA A 351 -15.47 23.05 -7.80
C ALA A 351 -14.88 24.32 -7.15
N ASP A 352 -14.52 24.19 -5.87
CA ASP A 352 -13.83 25.17 -5.03
C ASP A 352 -12.33 25.21 -5.41
N PRO A 353 -11.71 26.37 -5.74
CA PRO A 353 -10.34 26.45 -6.23
C PRO A 353 -9.25 26.51 -5.14
N THR A 354 -9.51 26.01 -3.91
CA THR A 354 -8.56 26.16 -2.79
C THR A 354 -7.94 24.85 -2.25
N ALA A 355 -8.01 23.74 -2.99
CA ALA A 355 -7.39 22.47 -2.58
C ALA A 355 -5.92 22.36 -3.01
N LEU A 356 -5.00 22.43 -2.03
CA LEU A 356 -3.56 22.15 -2.16
C LEU A 356 -3.30 20.68 -2.56
N PRO A 357 -2.50 20.37 -3.60
CA PRO A 357 -2.03 19.01 -3.85
C PRO A 357 -0.79 18.70 -2.99
N GLY A 358 -0.84 17.53 -2.32
CA GLY A 358 0.21 17.02 -1.45
C GLY A 358 1.44 16.47 -2.18
N ASN A 359 2.54 16.43 -1.43
CA ASN A 359 3.91 16.08 -1.80
C ASN A 359 4.04 14.80 -2.66
N GLY A 360 4.61 14.97 -3.86
CA GLY A 360 5.14 13.87 -4.67
C GLY A 360 6.59 13.54 -4.31
N ALA A 361 6.88 12.26 -4.06
CA ALA A 361 8.24 11.74 -4.00
C ALA A 361 8.89 11.83 -5.39
N ARG A 362 10.09 12.42 -5.44
CA ARG A 362 10.88 12.62 -6.67
C ARG A 362 11.86 11.46 -6.81
N VAL A 363 11.66 10.58 -7.80
CA VAL A 363 12.66 9.59 -8.24
C VAL A 363 13.51 10.20 -9.36
N VAL A 364 14.83 9.98 -9.30
CA VAL A 364 15.80 10.54 -10.25
C VAL A 364 15.94 9.58 -11.45
N PRO A 365 15.67 10.01 -12.70
CA PRO A 365 15.88 9.16 -13.86
C PRO A 365 17.36 9.15 -14.28
N ARG A 366 17.90 7.96 -14.55
CA ARG A 366 19.22 7.76 -15.18
C ARG A 366 19.04 7.80 -16.71
N PRO A 367 19.89 8.49 -17.49
CA PRO A 367 19.72 8.55 -18.93
C PRO A 367 20.08 7.21 -19.60
N ALA A 368 19.16 6.70 -20.41
CA ALA A 368 19.38 5.57 -21.31
C ALA A 368 20.33 5.96 -22.45
N GLY A 369 21.30 5.09 -22.72
CA GLY A 369 22.29 5.23 -23.79
C GLY A 369 21.63 5.24 -25.17
N GLY A 370 21.92 6.27 -25.95
CA GLY A 370 21.48 6.40 -27.34
C GLY A 370 22.30 5.50 -28.26
N ALA A 371 21.61 4.66 -29.03
CA ALA A 371 22.16 4.02 -30.22
C ALA A 371 22.37 5.06 -31.34
N ARG A 372 23.61 5.19 -31.85
CA ARG A 372 23.90 5.76 -33.17
C ARG A 372 25.02 4.98 -33.88
N LYS A 373 24.57 4.25 -34.92
CA LYS A 373 25.14 3.91 -36.24
C LYS A 373 26.66 3.73 -36.45
N GLN A 374 26.95 2.58 -37.08
CA GLN A 374 28.08 2.21 -37.92
C GLN A 374 28.44 3.24 -39.00
N ASN A 375 29.75 3.57 -39.13
CA ASN A 375 30.61 3.31 -40.30
C ASN A 375 31.88 4.20 -40.22
N ASP A 376 33.06 3.60 -40.11
CA ASP A 376 34.15 3.69 -41.10
C ASP A 376 35.50 3.18 -40.54
N THR A 377 36.19 2.44 -41.40
CA THR A 377 37.45 1.70 -41.23
C THR A 377 38.68 2.66 -41.16
N PRO A 378 39.82 2.28 -40.53
CA PRO A 378 40.86 3.21 -40.09
C PRO A 378 42.05 3.30 -41.08
N PRO A 379 43.01 4.20 -40.84
CA PRO A 379 44.40 3.95 -41.21
C PRO A 379 45.31 3.82 -39.99
N ALA A 380 46.22 2.86 -40.11
CA ALA A 380 47.32 2.57 -39.20
C ALA A 380 48.47 3.58 -39.33
N SER A 381 49.19 3.82 -38.23
CA SER A 381 50.65 4.01 -38.22
C SER A 381 51.21 4.14 -36.80
N GLY A 382 52.15 3.25 -36.45
CA GLY A 382 53.32 3.37 -35.55
C GLY A 382 53.16 3.99 -34.15
N GLY A 383 53.69 3.43 -33.05
CA GLY A 383 54.79 2.49 -32.87
C GLY A 383 55.56 2.88 -31.58
N ARG A 384 56.15 1.88 -30.93
CA ARG A 384 57.04 1.88 -29.73
C ARG A 384 56.33 1.84 -28.36
N SER A 385 56.38 0.77 -27.55
CA SER A 385 57.46 -0.11 -27.03
C SER A 385 58.23 0.46 -25.83
N THR A 386 57.95 -0.08 -24.62
CA THR A 386 58.88 -0.36 -23.50
C THR A 386 58.07 -1.05 -22.39
N GLN A 387 58.18 -2.37 -22.21
CA GLN A 387 59.12 -3.08 -21.32
C GLN A 387 58.78 -2.99 -19.82
N GLU A 388 58.14 -4.05 -19.33
CA GLU A 388 58.37 -4.66 -18.00
C GLU A 388 59.84 -5.16 -17.90
N PRO A 389 60.44 -5.45 -16.71
CA PRO A 389 60.00 -6.59 -15.89
C PRO A 389 60.32 -6.43 -14.36
N PRO A 390 60.53 -7.49 -13.53
CA PRO A 390 59.81 -7.62 -12.25
C PRO A 390 60.75 -7.65 -11.02
N GLU A 391 60.20 -7.57 -9.80
CA GLU A 391 60.95 -8.01 -8.61
C GLU A 391 60.11 -8.95 -7.73
N SER A 392 60.67 -10.15 -7.59
CA SER A 392 60.42 -11.17 -6.59
C SER A 392 60.99 -10.75 -5.22
N GLY A 393 60.29 -11.05 -4.13
CA GLY A 393 60.83 -10.93 -2.78
C GLY A 393 59.98 -11.66 -1.74
N SER A 394 60.47 -12.82 -1.33
CA SER A 394 59.96 -13.79 -0.37
C SER A 394 60.06 -13.37 1.11
N GLY A 395 59.16 -13.91 1.96
CA GLY A 395 59.33 -14.08 3.42
C GLY A 395 57.96 -14.26 4.11
N GLN A 396 57.46 -15.48 4.38
CA GLN A 396 57.72 -16.34 5.56
C GLN A 396 57.59 -15.66 6.95
N GLY A 397 56.83 -16.30 7.84
CA GLY A 397 56.78 -16.08 9.29
C GLY A 397 55.37 -15.69 9.78
N GLU A 398 54.48 -16.64 10.11
CA GLU A 398 54.37 -17.40 11.38
C GLU A 398 53.27 -16.87 12.32
N ALA A 399 52.65 -17.86 13.00
CA ALA A 399 51.51 -17.79 13.87
C ALA A 399 51.66 -16.87 15.09
N PHE A 400 50.55 -16.34 15.61
CA PHE A 400 50.37 -16.25 17.07
C PHE A 400 48.90 -16.37 17.49
N ARG A 401 48.68 -17.18 18.53
CA ARG A 401 47.42 -17.47 19.21
C ARG A 401 46.97 -16.30 20.11
N GLY A 402 45.66 -16.11 20.17
CA GLY A 402 44.81 -16.04 21.37
C GLY A 402 45.19 -15.11 22.53
N ARG A 403 44.25 -14.22 22.85
CA ARG A 403 43.48 -14.25 24.10
C ARG A 403 42.09 -13.69 23.88
#